data_AF-A0A535VX39-F1
#
_entry.id   AF-A0A535VX39-F1
#
_cell.length_a   1.000
_cell.length_b   1.000
_cell.length_c   1.000
_cell.angle_alpha   90.00
_cell.angle_beta   90.00
_cell.angle_gamma   90.00
#
_symmetry.space_group_name_H-M   'P 1'
#
loop_
_entity.id
_entity.type
_entity.pdbx_description
1 polymer ?
#
loop_
_entity_poly.entity_id
_entity_poly.type
_entity_poly.pdbx_seq_one_letter_code
_entity_poly.pdbx_strand_id
1 'polypeptide(L)'
;MSWQDHLADLARLVPPPDSPFRAPADWATFESENGFRPPADYRALLDAYGAGTFDAPLGGLTIAQPVHPQRTFLEGNRWARDNLRGLQRRFPTLEPPWPVYPEPGGFLPFASDDTSWTVGWLTHGSADAWTVAIDGGRDGWWTELPYGAAELAARWAEGDLGDPHVERAAP
;
A
#
# COMPACT_ATOMS: atom_id res chain seq x y z
N MET A 1 11.93 14.46 5.96
CA MET A 1 12.09 14.66 4.51
C MET A 1 10.70 14.81 3.90
N SER A 2 10.60 15.40 2.72
CA SER A 2 9.33 15.47 1.99
C SER A 2 9.13 14.19 1.17
N TRP A 3 7.90 13.89 0.74
CA TRP A 3 7.68 12.75 -0.16
C TRP A 3 8.35 12.92 -1.52
N GLN A 4 8.60 14.17 -1.95
CA GLN A 4 9.37 14.44 -3.17
C GLN A 4 10.82 13.97 -3.03
N ASP A 5 11.42 14.16 -1.85
CA ASP A 5 12.78 13.69 -1.56
C ASP A 5 12.83 12.15 -1.63
N HIS A 6 11.83 11.47 -1.04
CA HIS A 6 11.75 10.01 -1.09
C HIS A 6 11.58 9.45 -2.51
N LEU A 7 10.78 10.11 -3.36
CA LEU A 7 10.70 9.71 -4.78
C LEU A 7 12.01 9.93 -5.53
N ALA A 8 12.74 11.00 -5.20
CA ALA A 8 14.06 11.25 -5.79
C ALA A 8 15.06 10.17 -5.34
N ASP A 9 15.05 9.78 -4.06
CA ASP A 9 15.88 8.69 -3.54
C ASP A 9 15.54 7.35 -4.19
N LEU A 10 14.24 7.03 -4.30
CA LEU A 10 13.77 5.85 -5.03
C LEU A 10 14.30 5.86 -6.46
N ALA A 11 14.20 6.98 -7.19
CA ALA A 11 14.67 7.07 -8.57
C ALA A 11 16.19 6.90 -8.72
N ARG A 12 16.98 7.13 -7.66
CA ARG A 12 18.41 6.85 -7.67
C ARG A 12 18.72 5.36 -7.48
N LEU A 13 17.89 4.66 -6.71
CA LEU A 13 18.05 3.23 -6.40
C LEU A 13 17.44 2.35 -7.51
N VAL A 14 16.23 2.70 -7.95
CA VAL A 14 15.43 2.02 -8.96
C VAL A 14 14.99 3.08 -9.97
N PRO A 15 15.68 3.24 -11.11
CA PRO A 15 15.28 4.20 -12.13
C PRO A 15 13.83 3.95 -12.60
N PRO A 16 13.01 5.00 -12.78
CA PRO A 16 11.68 4.84 -13.36
C PRO A 16 11.74 4.17 -14.73
N PRO A 17 10.76 3.34 -15.09
CA PRO A 17 10.72 2.72 -16.41
C PRO A 17 10.51 3.77 -17.51
N ASP A 18 11.11 3.54 -18.69
CA ASP A 18 10.95 4.44 -19.85
C ASP A 18 9.48 4.60 -20.28
N SER A 19 8.67 3.57 -20.05
CA SER A 19 7.24 3.55 -20.35
C SER A 19 6.44 2.98 -19.18
N PRO A 20 6.13 3.80 -18.15
CA PRO A 20 5.38 3.36 -16.98
C PRO A 20 3.99 2.85 -17.35
N PHE A 21 3.62 1.68 -16.81
CA PHE A 21 2.36 1.04 -17.18
C PHE A 21 1.17 1.78 -16.57
N ARG A 22 0.20 2.16 -17.42
CA ARG A 22 -1.03 2.88 -17.02
C ARG A 22 -0.77 4.20 -16.28
N ALA A 23 0.33 4.88 -16.62
CA ALA A 23 0.65 6.20 -16.09
C ALA A 23 0.68 7.28 -17.21
N PRO A 24 0.39 8.57 -16.89
CA PRO A 24 -0.23 9.01 -15.64
C PRO A 24 -1.66 8.45 -15.50
N ALA A 25 -2.10 8.22 -14.28
CA ALA A 25 -3.44 7.70 -14.05
C ALA A 25 -4.49 8.81 -14.14
N ASP A 26 -5.72 8.47 -14.57
CA ASP A 26 -6.86 9.39 -14.51
C ASP A 26 -7.41 9.46 -13.09
N TRP A 27 -6.78 10.32 -12.27
CA TRP A 27 -7.16 10.51 -10.87
C TRP A 27 -8.54 11.15 -10.68
N ALA A 28 -9.06 11.88 -11.68
CA ALA A 28 -10.41 12.44 -11.61
C ALA A 28 -11.46 11.33 -11.73
N THR A 29 -11.27 10.41 -12.68
CA THR A 29 -12.10 9.21 -12.79
C THR A 29 -11.97 8.33 -11.54
N PHE A 30 -10.75 8.12 -11.04
CA PHE A 30 -10.53 7.38 -9.78
C PHE A 30 -11.37 7.95 -8.63
N GLU A 31 -11.31 9.27 -8.41
CA GLU A 31 -12.00 9.93 -7.31
C GLU A 31 -13.52 9.83 -7.47
N SER A 32 -14.04 10.01 -8.69
CA SER A 32 -15.46 9.87 -8.98
C SER A 32 -15.98 8.45 -8.74
N GLU A 33 -15.19 7.42 -9.03
CA GLU A 33 -15.59 6.01 -8.90
C GLU A 33 -15.45 5.45 -7.48
N ASN A 34 -14.45 5.93 -6.73
CA ASN A 34 -14.10 5.36 -5.43
C ASN A 34 -14.53 6.24 -4.25
N GLY A 35 -14.92 7.49 -4.51
CA GLY A 35 -15.42 8.43 -3.49
C GLY A 35 -14.33 9.02 -2.59
N PHE A 36 -13.06 8.87 -2.96
CA PHE A 36 -11.94 9.51 -2.27
C PHE A 36 -10.80 9.80 -3.25
N ARG A 37 -9.98 10.79 -2.88
CA ARG A 37 -8.72 11.07 -3.57
C ARG A 37 -7.57 10.41 -2.82
N PRO A 38 -6.73 9.60 -3.48
CA PRO A 38 -5.63 8.93 -2.79
C PRO A 38 -4.52 9.92 -2.41
N PRO A 39 -3.65 9.54 -1.47
CA PRO A 39 -2.54 10.38 -1.02
C PRO A 39 -1.72 10.95 -2.18
N ALA A 40 -1.29 12.21 -2.07
CA ALA A 40 -0.54 12.88 -3.14
C ALA A 40 0.77 12.16 -3.52
N ASP A 41 1.45 11.58 -2.52
CA ASP A 41 2.71 10.85 -2.71
C ASP A 41 2.50 9.52 -3.47
N TYR A 42 1.42 8.79 -3.18
CA TYR A 42 1.03 7.61 -3.94
C TYR A 42 0.73 7.94 -5.40
N ARG A 43 0.02 9.04 -5.64
CA ARG A 43 -0.29 9.47 -7.00
C ARG A 43 0.98 9.78 -7.79
N ALA A 44 1.91 10.51 -7.17
CA ALA A 44 3.19 10.82 -7.80
C ALA A 44 4.06 9.58 -8.02
N LEU A 45 4.05 8.62 -7.08
CA LEU A 45 4.71 7.33 -7.25
C LEU A 45 4.16 6.58 -8.49
N LEU A 46 2.84 6.47 -8.61
CA LEU A 46 2.18 5.79 -9.74
C LEU A 46 2.37 6.52 -11.06
N ASP A 47 2.35 7.85 -11.04
CA ASP A 47 2.58 8.64 -12.25
C ASP A 47 4.02 8.47 -12.77
N ALA A 48 4.98 8.19 -11.89
CA ALA A 48 6.39 7.95 -12.24
C ALA A 48 6.71 6.49 -12.59
N TYR A 49 6.21 5.52 -11.81
CA TYR A 49 6.58 4.09 -11.96
C TYR A 49 5.51 3.25 -12.65
N GLY A 50 4.27 3.75 -12.71
CA GLY A 50 3.13 2.98 -13.16
C GLY A 50 2.70 1.93 -12.15
N ALA A 51 1.64 1.20 -12.50
CA ALA A 51 1.22 0.03 -11.75
C ALA A 51 2.05 -1.20 -12.14
N GLY A 52 2.18 -2.15 -11.23
CA GLY A 52 2.92 -3.39 -11.47
C GLY A 52 3.98 -3.66 -10.41
N THR A 53 4.83 -4.64 -10.70
CA THR A 53 5.91 -5.08 -9.83
C THR A 53 7.19 -4.37 -10.20
N PHE A 54 7.90 -3.83 -9.22
CA PHE A 54 9.32 -3.50 -9.39
C PHE A 54 10.14 -4.32 -8.39
N ASP A 55 11.27 -4.84 -8.87
CA ASP A 55 12.18 -5.65 -8.07
C ASP A 55 13.04 -4.75 -7.19
N ALA A 56 13.16 -5.12 -5.92
CA ALA A 56 13.87 -4.36 -4.90
C ALA A 56 14.51 -5.32 -3.88
N PRO A 57 15.46 -4.85 -3.04
CA PRO A 57 16.15 -5.71 -2.08
C PRO A 57 15.25 -6.43 -1.07
N LEU A 58 14.09 -5.86 -0.69
CA LEU A 58 13.09 -6.54 0.16
C LEU A 58 12.13 -7.47 -0.62
N GLY A 59 12.42 -7.78 -1.89
CA GLY A 59 11.53 -8.54 -2.76
C GLY A 59 10.67 -7.64 -3.65
N GLY A 60 9.94 -8.25 -4.59
CA GLY A 60 9.15 -7.53 -5.58
C GLY A 60 7.92 -6.85 -4.94
N LEU A 61 7.86 -5.51 -4.97
CA LEU A 61 6.68 -4.78 -4.52
C LEU A 61 5.73 -4.57 -5.70
N THR A 62 4.56 -5.20 -5.64
CA THR A 62 3.52 -5.11 -6.67
C THR A 62 2.47 -4.10 -6.25
N ILE A 63 2.47 -2.93 -6.89
CA ILE A 63 1.42 -1.94 -6.67
C ILE A 63 0.21 -2.26 -7.56
N ALA A 64 -0.96 -2.42 -6.94
CA ALA A 64 -2.19 -2.73 -7.64
C ALA A 64 -2.57 -1.60 -8.60
N GLN A 65 -3.08 -1.98 -9.78
CA GLN A 65 -3.54 -1.01 -10.77
C GLN A 65 -4.73 -0.19 -10.21
N PRO A 66 -4.57 1.15 -10.02
CA PRO A 66 -5.58 1.95 -9.32
C PRO A 66 -6.80 2.27 -10.18
N VAL A 67 -6.65 2.34 -11.51
CA VAL A 67 -7.74 2.65 -12.46
C VAL A 67 -7.85 1.49 -13.44
N HIS A 68 -9.02 0.84 -13.53
CA HIS A 68 -9.19 -0.37 -14.34
C HIS A 68 -10.53 -0.38 -15.09
N PRO A 69 -10.58 -0.81 -16.36
CA PRO A 69 -11.77 -0.64 -17.20
C PRO A 69 -12.98 -1.49 -16.80
N GLN A 70 -12.78 -2.57 -16.03
CA GLN A 70 -13.87 -3.46 -15.59
C GLN A 70 -14.21 -3.37 -14.10
N ARG A 71 -13.45 -2.63 -13.29
CA ARG A 71 -13.67 -2.57 -11.84
C ARG A 71 -13.03 -1.33 -11.22
N THR A 72 -13.65 -0.81 -10.18
CA THR A 72 -13.08 0.27 -9.35
C THR A 72 -11.91 -0.25 -8.52
N PHE A 73 -11.11 0.64 -7.93
CA PHE A 73 -10.03 0.27 -7.01
C PHE A 73 -10.57 -0.50 -5.80
N LEU A 74 -11.68 -0.01 -5.23
CA LEU A 74 -12.34 -0.67 -4.10
C LEU A 74 -12.85 -2.07 -4.49
N GLU A 75 -13.44 -2.25 -5.67
CA GLU A 75 -13.81 -3.59 -6.13
C GLU A 75 -12.58 -4.49 -6.32
N GLY A 76 -11.47 -3.93 -6.82
CA GLY A 76 -10.21 -4.62 -7.01
C GLY A 76 -9.60 -5.20 -5.74
N ASN A 77 -9.70 -4.47 -4.62
CA ASN A 77 -9.17 -4.89 -3.32
C ASN A 77 -10.22 -5.48 -2.36
N ARG A 78 -11.47 -5.66 -2.82
CA ARG A 78 -12.59 -6.18 -2.00
C ARG A 78 -12.26 -7.52 -1.35
N TRP A 79 -11.60 -8.43 -2.09
CA TRP A 79 -11.27 -9.75 -1.59
C TRP A 79 -10.34 -9.69 -0.36
N ALA A 80 -9.27 -8.90 -0.42
CA ALA A 80 -8.31 -8.76 0.68
C ALA A 80 -8.99 -8.19 1.93
N ARG A 81 -9.85 -7.17 1.75
CA ARG A 81 -10.61 -6.57 2.85
C ARG A 81 -11.60 -7.56 3.49
N ASP A 82 -12.34 -8.30 2.67
CA ASP A 82 -13.29 -9.30 3.18
C ASP A 82 -12.59 -10.48 3.85
N ASN A 83 -11.42 -10.86 3.35
CA ASN A 83 -10.59 -11.90 3.93
C ASN A 83 -10.10 -11.50 5.32
N LEU A 84 -9.50 -10.30 5.46
CA LEU A 84 -9.06 -9.78 6.76
C LEU A 84 -10.23 -9.71 7.76
N ARG A 85 -11.40 -9.19 7.37
CA ARG A 85 -12.60 -9.20 8.23
C ARG A 85 -13.01 -10.62 8.66
N GLY A 86 -12.90 -11.59 7.74
CA GLY A 86 -13.21 -12.98 8.01
C GLY A 86 -12.25 -13.61 9.01
N LEU A 87 -10.95 -13.34 8.82
CA LEU A 87 -9.88 -13.80 9.68
C LEU A 87 -9.99 -13.17 11.07
N GLN A 88 -10.16 -11.85 11.18
CA GLN A 88 -10.37 -11.16 12.47
C GLN A 88 -11.57 -11.73 13.25
N ARG A 89 -12.68 -12.08 12.58
CA ARG A 89 -13.82 -12.73 13.25
C ARG A 89 -13.50 -14.14 13.74
N ARG A 90 -12.64 -14.86 13.03
CA ARG A 90 -12.32 -16.26 13.32
C ARG A 90 -11.17 -16.42 14.32
N PHE A 91 -10.19 -15.53 14.24
CA PHE A 91 -8.92 -15.55 14.95
C PHE A 91 -8.55 -14.14 15.45
N PRO A 92 -9.35 -13.52 16.33
CA PRO A 92 -9.21 -12.10 16.69
C PRO A 92 -7.88 -11.71 17.36
N THR A 93 -7.09 -12.69 17.82
CA THR A 93 -5.78 -12.47 18.45
C THR A 93 -4.60 -12.83 17.56
N LEU A 94 -4.85 -13.37 16.35
CA LEU A 94 -3.82 -13.79 15.40
C LEU A 94 -3.75 -12.87 14.18
N GLU A 95 -4.58 -11.84 14.14
CA GLU A 95 -4.77 -10.95 13.01
C GLU A 95 -4.59 -9.50 13.47
N PRO A 96 -4.16 -8.59 12.58
CA PRO A 96 -4.05 -7.18 12.91
C PRO A 96 -5.38 -6.64 13.43
N PRO A 97 -5.41 -5.89 14.54
CA PRO A 97 -6.65 -5.37 15.14
C PRO A 97 -7.21 -4.15 14.39
N TRP A 98 -6.70 -3.83 13.21
CA TRP A 98 -7.10 -2.66 12.43
C TRP A 98 -8.55 -2.75 11.97
N PRO A 99 -9.32 -1.64 11.99
CA PRO A 99 -10.58 -1.56 11.26
C PRO A 99 -10.33 -1.86 9.77
N VAL A 100 -11.37 -2.19 9.00
CA VAL A 100 -11.23 -2.47 7.56
C VAL A 100 -12.05 -1.49 6.73
N TYR A 101 -11.40 -0.78 5.81
CA TYR A 101 -12.05 0.27 5.00
C TYR A 101 -13.36 -0.23 4.34
N PRO A 102 -14.50 0.47 4.51
CA PRO A 102 -14.63 1.91 4.77
C PRO A 102 -14.80 2.34 6.23
N GLU A 103 -14.52 1.48 7.21
CA GLU A 103 -14.51 1.91 8.62
C GLU A 103 -13.45 3.01 8.83
N PRO A 104 -13.71 4.04 9.66
CA PRO A 104 -12.76 5.12 9.91
C PRO A 104 -11.41 4.60 10.40
N GLY A 105 -10.31 5.04 9.79
CA GLY A 105 -8.98 4.51 10.10
C GLY A 105 -8.68 3.14 9.50
N GLY A 106 -9.62 2.57 8.76
CA GLY A 106 -9.53 1.20 8.31
C GLY A 106 -8.44 0.95 7.29
N PHE A 107 -7.90 -0.27 7.34
CA PHE A 107 -6.90 -0.77 6.42
C PHE A 107 -7.45 -0.85 4.99
N LEU A 108 -6.73 -0.25 4.04
CA LEU A 108 -7.06 -0.18 2.63
C LEU A 108 -5.89 -0.68 1.78
N PRO A 109 -5.91 -1.93 1.30
CA PRO A 109 -4.84 -2.51 0.51
C PRO A 109 -4.62 -1.78 -0.82
N PHE A 110 -3.35 -1.52 -1.16
CA PHE A 110 -2.94 -0.96 -2.46
C PHE A 110 -1.78 -1.70 -3.10
N ALA A 111 -1.06 -2.56 -2.37
CA ALA A 111 0.07 -3.31 -2.89
C ALA A 111 0.19 -4.69 -2.21
N SER A 112 1.00 -5.55 -2.79
CA SER A 112 1.45 -6.80 -2.18
C SER A 112 2.90 -7.07 -2.55
N ASP A 113 3.60 -7.85 -1.74
CA ASP A 113 4.91 -8.37 -2.13
C ASP A 113 4.78 -9.68 -2.95
N ASP A 114 5.91 -10.34 -3.21
CA ASP A 114 5.98 -11.65 -3.86
C ASP A 114 5.67 -12.83 -2.92
N THR A 115 5.67 -12.62 -1.60
CA THR A 115 5.34 -13.63 -0.59
C THR A 115 3.88 -13.59 -0.12
N SER A 116 3.08 -12.66 -0.64
CA SER A 116 1.67 -12.39 -0.31
C SER A 116 1.44 -11.57 0.97
N TRP A 117 2.44 -10.85 1.47
CA TRP A 117 2.22 -9.75 2.39
C TRP A 117 1.31 -8.72 1.74
N THR A 118 0.32 -8.26 2.49
CA THR A 118 -0.61 -7.23 2.02
C THR A 118 -0.16 -5.89 2.56
N VAL A 119 0.04 -4.93 1.66
CA VAL A 119 0.47 -3.58 1.98
C VAL A 119 -0.70 -2.62 1.71
N GLY A 120 -1.01 -1.79 2.69
CA GLY A 120 -2.17 -0.91 2.61
C GLY A 120 -2.02 0.34 3.45
N TRP A 121 -2.98 1.25 3.30
CA TRP A 121 -3.06 2.45 4.14
C TRP A 121 -3.90 2.21 5.38
N LEU A 122 -3.53 2.85 6.50
CA LEU A 122 -4.43 3.12 7.61
C LEU A 122 -5.08 4.49 7.40
N THR A 123 -6.38 4.49 7.18
CA THR A 123 -7.12 5.65 6.62
C THR A 123 -7.54 6.68 7.68
N HIS A 124 -6.63 7.07 8.57
CA HIS A 124 -6.89 8.03 9.65
C HIS A 124 -6.77 9.49 9.15
N GLY A 125 -7.81 10.29 9.39
CA GLY A 125 -7.81 11.72 9.04
C GLY A 125 -7.88 11.96 7.53
N SER A 126 -7.19 12.99 7.05
CA SER A 126 -7.12 13.32 5.61
C SER A 126 -6.27 12.33 4.84
N ALA A 127 -6.57 12.11 3.55
CA ALA A 127 -5.82 11.20 2.70
C ALA A 127 -4.30 11.43 2.72
N ASP A 128 -3.84 12.68 2.65
CA ASP A 128 -2.40 13.00 2.68
C ASP A 128 -1.72 12.74 4.05
N ALA A 129 -2.50 12.36 5.08
CA ALA A 129 -1.99 11.95 6.40
C ALA A 129 -2.07 10.43 6.63
N TRP A 130 -2.56 9.66 5.66
CA TRP A 130 -2.63 8.21 5.78
C TRP A 130 -1.25 7.59 5.83
N THR A 131 -1.05 6.71 6.80
CA THR A 131 0.18 5.93 6.98
C THR A 131 0.04 4.55 6.34
N VAL A 132 1.16 3.85 6.19
CA VAL A 132 1.19 2.49 5.64
C VAL A 132 1.14 1.47 6.78
N ALA A 133 0.57 0.30 6.51
CA ALA A 133 0.73 -0.90 7.32
C ALA A 133 0.99 -2.12 6.43
N ILE A 134 1.65 -3.12 7.01
CA ILE A 134 1.94 -4.40 6.36
C ILE A 134 1.33 -5.52 7.19
N ASP A 135 0.46 -6.30 6.55
CA ASP A 135 -0.05 -7.57 7.06
C ASP A 135 0.77 -8.70 6.46
N GLY A 136 1.58 -9.37 7.29
CA GLY A 136 2.39 -10.53 6.90
C GLY A 136 1.55 -11.79 6.67
N GLY A 137 0.23 -11.74 6.91
CA GLY A 137 -0.72 -12.81 6.65
C GLY A 137 -0.30 -14.12 7.31
N ARG A 138 0.16 -15.08 6.50
CA ARG A 138 0.53 -16.43 6.98
C ARG A 138 1.74 -16.44 7.90
N ASP A 139 2.59 -15.43 7.84
CA ASP A 139 3.76 -15.33 8.70
C ASP A 139 3.38 -14.89 10.13
N GLY A 140 2.12 -14.52 10.35
CA GLY A 140 1.58 -14.20 11.66
C GLY A 140 2.24 -12.99 12.30
N TRP A 141 2.59 -11.99 11.50
CA TRP A 141 3.12 -10.72 12.00
C TRP A 141 2.49 -9.56 11.22
N TRP A 142 2.47 -8.39 11.85
CA TRP A 142 2.05 -7.16 11.21
C TRP A 142 2.80 -5.97 11.79
N THR A 143 2.82 -4.88 11.03
CA THR A 143 3.44 -3.64 11.49
C THR A 143 2.76 -2.42 10.90
N GLU A 144 2.79 -1.34 11.66
CA GLU A 144 2.40 0.00 11.21
C GLU A 144 3.65 0.82 10.94
N LEU A 145 3.65 1.54 9.83
CA LEU A 145 4.77 2.33 9.36
C LEU A 145 4.34 3.80 9.32
N PRO A 146 5.02 4.72 10.04
CA PRO A 146 4.55 6.10 10.26
C PRO A 146 4.78 7.01 9.03
N TYR A 147 4.73 6.45 7.83
CA TYR A 147 5.04 7.14 6.58
C TYR A 147 4.12 6.71 5.43
N GLY A 148 4.15 7.50 4.35
CA GLY A 148 3.34 7.30 3.15
C GLY A 148 3.92 6.32 2.13
N ALA A 149 3.27 6.20 0.98
CA ALA A 149 3.64 5.27 -0.07
C ALA A 149 4.98 5.58 -0.74
N ALA A 150 5.35 6.86 -0.90
CA ALA A 150 6.63 7.22 -1.51
C ALA A 150 7.83 6.85 -0.64
N GLU A 151 7.75 7.14 0.67
CA GLU A 151 8.79 6.74 1.63
C GLU A 151 8.85 5.22 1.77
N LEU A 152 7.70 4.54 1.81
CA LEU A 152 7.66 3.07 1.76
C LEU A 152 8.46 2.55 0.57
N ALA A 153 8.18 3.02 -0.65
CA ALA A 153 8.84 2.52 -1.85
C ALA A 153 10.36 2.76 -1.82
N ALA A 154 10.80 3.95 -1.37
CA ALA A 154 12.21 4.27 -1.22
C ALA A 154 12.92 3.33 -0.22
N ARG A 155 12.32 3.12 0.96
CA ARG A 155 12.81 2.21 1.99
C ARG A 155 12.82 0.75 1.53
N TRP A 156 11.80 0.35 0.78
CA TRP A 156 11.70 -0.97 0.18
C TRP A 156 12.84 -1.21 -0.82
N ALA A 157 13.16 -0.21 -1.62
CA ALA A 157 14.28 -0.20 -2.55
C ALA A 157 15.65 -0.11 -1.86
N GLU A 158 15.73 0.48 -0.67
CA GLU A 158 16.95 0.52 0.14
C GLU A 158 17.24 -0.84 0.81
N GLY A 159 16.21 -1.65 1.06
CA GLY A 159 16.36 -2.87 1.84
C GLY A 159 16.10 -2.67 3.33
N ASP A 160 15.56 -1.52 3.74
CA ASP A 160 15.45 -1.12 5.15
C ASP A 160 14.17 -0.32 5.43
N LEU A 161 13.22 -0.95 6.14
CA LEU A 161 11.99 -0.29 6.63
C LEU A 161 12.24 0.55 7.91
N GLY A 162 13.47 0.62 8.39
CA GLY A 162 13.87 1.18 9.68
C GLY A 162 13.72 0.17 10.81
N ASP A 163 13.34 0.66 11.99
CA ASP A 163 13.05 -0.16 13.17
C ASP A 163 11.52 -0.24 13.42
N PRO A 164 10.74 -0.89 12.53
CA PRO A 164 9.29 -0.94 12.68
C PRO A 164 8.90 -1.71 13.93
N HIS A 165 7.82 -1.27 14.59
CA HIS A 165 7.23 -2.04 15.68
C HIS A 165 6.49 -3.25 15.11
N VAL A 166 7.09 -4.44 15.21
CA VAL A 166 6.51 -5.68 14.70
C VAL A 166 5.72 -6.37 15.79
N GLU A 167 4.41 -6.48 15.59
CA GLU A 167 3.54 -7.33 16.37
C GLU A 167 3.47 -8.72 15.74
N ARG A 168 3.30 -9.75 16.58
CA ARG A 168 3.20 -11.14 16.15
C ARG A 168 1.98 -11.79 16.76
N ALA A 169 1.32 -12.63 15.97
CA ALA A 169 0.32 -13.56 16.44
C ALA A 169 0.89 -14.37 17.61
N ALA A 170 0.14 -14.43 18.71
CA ALA A 170 0.50 -15.27 19.83
C ALA A 170 0.54 -16.76 19.37
N PRO A 171 1.51 -17.56 19.82
CA PRO A 171 1.60 -18.98 19.49
C PRO A 171 0.40 -19.79 19.98
#